data_AF-A0A1J1LLB0-F1
#
_entry.id   AF-A0A1J1LLB0-F1
#
_cell.length_a   1.000
_cell.length_b   1.000
_cell.length_c   1.000
_cell.angle_alpha   90.00
_cell.angle_beta   90.00
_cell.angle_gamma   90.00
#
_symmetry.space_group_name_H-M   'P 1'
#
loop_
_entity.id
_entity.type
_entity.pdbx_description
1 polymer ?
#
loop_
_entity_poly.entity_id
_entity_poly.type
_entity_poly.pdbx_seq_one_letter_code
_entity_poly.pdbx_strand_id
1 'polypeptide(L)' 'MFDFLTNPSVILTLAILHGIIGAIAAFVAQQKGRSYPRWLIIGLIGGTPALIVALFLKPTSVSQ' A
#
# COMPACT_ATOMS: atom_id res chain seq x y z
N MET A 1 2.99 21.12 -4.70
CA MET A 1 3.71 19.96 -5.31
C MET A 1 3.18 18.63 -4.79
N PHE A 2 2.84 18.52 -3.50
CA PHE A 2 2.19 17.32 -2.93
C PHE A 2 0.67 17.24 -3.14
N ASP A 3 0.06 18.22 -3.81
CA ASP A 3 -1.39 18.27 -4.07
C ASP A 3 -1.90 17.06 -4.89
N PHE A 4 -1.01 16.40 -5.64
CA PHE A 4 -1.32 15.14 -6.32
C PHE A 4 -1.54 13.97 -5.35
N LEU A 5 -0.90 13.95 -4.18
CA LEU A 5 -1.04 12.86 -3.22
C LEU A 5 -2.38 12.90 -2.45
N THR A 6 -3.09 14.02 -2.51
CA THR A 6 -4.47 14.17 -2.00
C THR A 6 -5.53 13.95 -3.08
N ASN A 7 -5.14 13.77 -4.35
CA ASN A 7 -6.10 13.49 -5.41
C ASN A 7 -6.64 12.06 -5.28
N PRO A 8 -7.97 11.86 -5.28
CA PRO A 8 -8.58 10.55 -5.08
C PRO A 8 -8.15 9.53 -6.14
N SER A 9 -7.92 9.96 -7.37
CA SER A 9 -7.44 9.10 -8.46
C SER A 9 -6.02 8.59 -8.24
N VAL A 10 -5.14 9.42 -7.66
CA VAL A 10 -3.75 9.05 -7.35
C VAL A 10 -3.72 8.07 -6.17
N ILE A 11 -4.51 8.34 -5.14
CA ILE A 11 -4.69 7.46 -3.99
C ILE A 11 -5.20 6.08 -4.44
N LEU A 12 -6.20 6.05 -5.32
CA LEU A 12 -6.73 4.80 -5.89
C LEU A 12 -5.65 4.05 -6.68
N THR A 13 -4.86 4.76 -7.47
CA THR A 13 -3.76 4.17 -8.24
C THR A 13 -2.70 3.56 -7.33
N LEU A 14 -2.31 4.26 -6.25
CA LEU A 14 -1.38 3.75 -5.25
C LEU A 14 -1.94 2.52 -4.51
N ALA A 15 -3.24 2.52 -4.18
CA ALA A 15 -3.91 1.39 -3.54
C ALA A 15 -3.93 0.15 -4.44
N ILE A 16 -4.23 0.33 -5.74
CA ILE A 16 -4.18 -0.76 -6.73
C ILE A 16 -2.75 -1.29 -6.86
N LEU A 17 -1.77 -0.40 -7.01
CA LEU A 17 -0.37 -0.79 -7.12
C LEU A 17 0.11 -1.54 -5.87
N HIS A 18 -0.29 -1.09 -4.68
CA HIS A 18 0.01 -1.78 -3.43
C HIS A 18 -0.58 -3.20 -3.40
N GLY A 19 -1.84 -3.36 -3.82
CA GLY A 19 -2.48 -4.67 -3.95
C GLY A 19 -1.74 -5.60 -4.93
N ILE A 20 -1.30 -5.07 -6.08
CA ILE A 20 -0.51 -5.82 -7.07
C ILE A 20 0.82 -6.29 -6.47
N ILE A 21 1.55 -5.41 -5.77
CA ILE A 21 2.82 -5.76 -5.13
C ILE A 21 2.61 -6.83 -4.04
N GLY A 22 1.54 -6.70 -3.24
CA GLY A 22 1.17 -7.70 -2.24
C GLY A 22 0.83 -9.06 -2.84
N ALA A 23 0.10 -9.08 -3.96
CA ALA A 23 -0.22 -10.30 -4.70
C ALA A 23 1.03 -10.96 -5.30
N ILE A 24 1.95 -10.17 -5.89
CA ILE A 24 3.24 -10.67 -6.40
C ILE A 24 4.07 -11.27 -5.26
N ALA A 25 4.15 -10.60 -4.12
CA ALA A 25 4.88 -11.10 -2.95
C ALA A 25 4.29 -12.43 -2.45
N ALA A 26 2.96 -12.54 -2.39
CA ALA A 26 2.29 -13.77 -2.01
C ALA A 26 2.50 -14.89 -3.03
N PHE A 27 2.51 -14.57 -4.33
CA PHE A 27 2.78 -15.54 -5.40
C PHE A 27 4.22 -16.05 -5.33
N VAL A 28 5.20 -15.18 -5.09
CA VAL A 28 6.60 -15.57 -4.86
C VAL A 28 6.74 -16.46 -3.63
N ALA A 29 6.01 -16.17 -2.55
CA ALA A 29 5.99 -17.01 -1.36
C ALA A 29 5.34 -18.39 -1.61
N GLN A 30 4.30 -18.43 -2.44
CA GLN A 30 3.65 -19.68 -2.86
C GLN A 30 4.62 -20.57 -3.64
N GLN A 31 5.38 -20.01 -4.58
CA GLN A 31 6.40 -20.76 -5.32
C GLN A 31 7.50 -21.34 -4.41
N LYS A 32 7.71 -20.74 -3.23
CA LYS A 32 8.64 -21.24 -2.20
C LYS A 32 8.00 -22.24 -1.23
N GLY A 33 6.81 -22.77 -1.54
CA GLY A 33 6.10 -23.75 -0.71
C GLY A 33 5.46 -23.17 0.56
N ARG A 34 5.35 -21.84 0.66
CA ARG A 34 4.62 -21.18 1.76
C ARG A 34 3.15 -20.95 1.38
N SER A 35 2.29 -20.79 2.38
CA SER A 35 0.87 -20.58 2.16
C SER A 35 0.56 -19.20 1.57
N TYR A 36 0.14 -19.19 0.30
CA TYR A 36 -0.31 -18.00 -0.44
C TYR A 36 -1.26 -17.07 0.37
N PRO A 37 -2.37 -17.56 0.95
CA PRO A 37 -3.30 -16.67 1.67
C PRO A 37 -2.67 -16.05 2.93
N ARG A 38 -1.75 -16.75 3.59
CA ARG A 38 -1.08 -16.22 4.79
C ARG A 38 -0.12 -15.08 4.42
N TRP A 39 0.61 -15.22 3.32
CA TRP A 39 1.50 -14.17 2.83
C TRP A 39 0.75 -13.00 2.20
N LEU A 40 -0.41 -13.24 1.57
CA LEU A 40 -1.33 -12.18 1.17
C LEU A 40 -1.79 -11.35 2.37
N ILE A 41 -2.22 -12.02 3.46
CA ILE A 41 -2.64 -11.35 4.69
C ILE A 41 -1.48 -10.53 5.29
N ILE A 42 -0.25 -11.05 5.29
CA ILE A 42 0.92 -10.30 5.77
C ILE A 42 1.17 -9.06 4.90
N GLY A 43 1.09 -9.18 3.58
CA GLY A 43 1.24 -8.04 2.66
C GLY A 43 0.15 -6.99 2.87
N LEU A 44 -1.09 -7.44 3.08
CA LEU A 44 -2.25 -6.57 3.27
C LEU A 44 -2.23 -5.90 4.66
N ILE A 45 -1.89 -6.62 5.72
CA ILE A 45 -1.74 -6.08 7.08
C ILE A 45 -0.52 -5.15 7.17
N GLY A 46 0.55 -5.40 6.43
CA GLY A 46 1.70 -4.50 6.42
C GLY A 46 1.39 -3.16 5.75
N GLY A 47 0.75 -3.19 4.58
CA GLY A 47 0.59 -1.96 3.79
C GLY A 47 -0.74 -1.22 3.95
N THR A 48 -1.81 -1.89 4.38
CA THR A 48 -3.10 -1.21 4.63
C THR A 48 -3.01 -0.17 5.77
N PRO A 49 -2.38 -0.47 6.93
CA PRO A 49 -2.15 0.53 7.98
C PRO A 49 -1.25 1.67 7.51
N ALA A 50 -0.23 1.39 6.70
CA ALA A 50 0.65 2.40 6.15
C ALA A 50 -0.10 3.35 5.19
N LEU A 51 -0.99 2.82 4.34
CA LEU A 51 -1.85 3.60 3.46
C LEU A 51 -2.84 4.46 4.28
N ILE A 52 -3.46 3.89 5.31
CA ILE A 52 -4.37 4.63 6.20
C ILE A 52 -3.64 5.77 6.89
N VAL A 53 -2.47 5.50 7.49
CA VAL A 53 -1.67 6.54 8.14
C VAL A 53 -1.25 7.62 7.14
N ALA A 54 -0.86 7.25 5.93
CA ALA A 54 -0.53 8.22 4.87
C ALA A 54 -1.73 9.09 4.46
N LEU A 55 -2.95 8.55 4.45
CA LEU A 55 -4.18 9.31 4.16
C LEU A 55 -4.58 10.25 5.30
N PHE A 56 -4.33 9.85 6.55
CA PHE A 56 -4.66 10.65 7.73
C PHE A 56 -3.56 11.63 8.16
N LEU A 57 -2.34 11.46 7.65
CA LEU A 57 -1.24 12.40 7.83
C LEU A 57 -1.58 13.72 7.13
N LYS A 58 -1.84 14.74 7.94
CA LYS A 58 -2.02 16.10 7.44
C LYS A 58 -0.69 16.56 6.82
N PRO A 59 -0.70 17.20 5.63
CA PRO A 59 0.52 17.73 5.05
C PRO A 59 1.17 18.69 6.04
N THR A 60 2.40 18.40 6.43
CA THR A 60 3.20 19.28 7.26
C THR A 60 3.39 20.58 6.48
N SER A 61 2.73 21.65 6.91
CA SER A 61 3.02 23.00 6.44
C SER A 61 4.42 23.35 6.93
N VAL A 62 5.43 23.01 6.14
CA VAL A 62 6.72 23.66 6.25
C VAL A 62 6.46 25.10 5.83
N SER A 63 6.36 25.97 6.83
CA SER A 63 6.41 27.43 6.68
C SER A 63 7.63 27.76 5.80
N GLN A 64 7.39 27.98 4.52
CA GLN A 64 8.29 28.72 3.64
C GLN A 64 7.89 30.18 3.69
#